data_AF-A0A844IVZ2-F1
#
_entry.id   AF-A0A844IVZ2-F1
#
_cell.length_a   1.000
_cell.length_b   1.000
_cell.length_c   1.000
_cell.angle_alpha   90.00
_cell.angle_beta   90.00
_cell.angle_gamma   90.00
#
_symmetry.space_group_name_H-M   'P 1'
#
loop_
_entity.id
_entity.type
_entity.pdbx_description
1 polymer ?
#
loop_
_entity_poly.entity_id
_entity_poly.type
_entity_poly.pdbx_seq_one_letter_code
_entity_poly.pdbx_strand_id
1 'polypeptide(L)' 'MSKITPFWGALTSPRRKRTPGGKFQADYGVESKKLRSIRLTDTAWAKLDELAAANNLTRSEMIEIFARQGFADDQMSGE' A
#
# COMPACT_ATOMS: atom_id res chain seq x y z
N MET A 1 45.24 7.00 6.79
CA MET A 1 44.38 7.07 5.58
C MET A 1 43.21 6.10 5.77
N SER A 2 42.07 6.58 6.28
CA SER A 2 40.88 5.74 6.49
C SER A 2 39.97 5.79 5.25
N LYS A 3 39.66 4.61 4.71
CA LYS A 3 38.71 4.44 3.61
C LYS A 3 37.30 4.36 4.18
N ILE A 4 36.46 5.36 3.90
CA ILE A 4 35.03 5.37 4.21
C ILE A 4 34.31 4.68 3.06
N THR A 5 33.68 3.53 3.31
CA THR A 5 32.75 2.90 2.37
C THR A 5 31.33 3.37 2.68
N PRO A 6 30.55 3.84 1.69
CA PRO A 6 29.16 4.18 1.94
C PRO A 6 28.31 2.90 2.01
N PHE A 7 27.64 2.71 3.14
CA PHE A 7 26.62 1.68 3.33
C PHE A 7 25.32 2.15 2.68
N TRP A 8 25.16 1.86 1.39
CA TRP A 8 23.85 1.93 0.74
C TRP A 8 23.03 0.70 1.18
N GLY A 9 22.37 0.83 2.33
CA GLY A 9 21.40 -0.14 2.81
C GLY A 9 20.20 -0.17 1.88
N ALA A 10 20.11 -1.21 1.04
CA ALA A 10 18.94 -1.49 0.25
C ALA A 10 17.74 -1.81 1.17
N LEU A 11 16.80 -0.88 1.30
CA LEU A 11 15.46 -1.18 1.83
C LEU A 11 14.76 -2.14 0.87
N THR A 12 14.99 -3.43 1.05
CA THR A 12 14.22 -4.47 0.39
C THR A 12 12.88 -4.57 1.11
N SER A 13 11.93 -3.72 0.68
CA SER A 13 10.50 -3.96 0.91
C SER A 13 10.17 -5.39 0.47
N PRO A 14 9.34 -6.15 1.21
CA PRO A 14 8.92 -7.51 0.81
C PRO A 14 8.17 -7.44 -0.52
N ARG A 15 8.89 -7.57 -1.64
CA ARG A 15 8.33 -7.45 -2.98
C ARG A 15 7.26 -8.53 -3.18
N ARG A 16 6.07 -8.08 -3.59
CA ARG A 16 4.94 -8.91 -4.08
C ARG A 16 5.43 -10.14 -4.84
N LYS A 17 4.80 -11.28 -4.58
CA LYS A 17 5.08 -12.55 -5.28
C LYS A 17 5.04 -12.32 -6.80
N ARG A 18 6.14 -12.66 -7.48
CA ARG A 18 6.27 -12.56 -8.93
C ARG A 18 5.68 -13.81 -9.55
N THR A 19 5.01 -13.66 -10.69
CA THR A 19 4.65 -14.80 -11.54
C THR A 19 5.91 -15.54 -12.03
N PRO A 20 5.81 -16.81 -12.48
CA PRO A 20 6.94 -17.55 -13.05
C PRO A 20 7.63 -16.85 -14.23
N GLY A 21 6.94 -15.91 -14.88
CA GLY A 21 7.47 -15.04 -15.94
C GLY A 21 8.06 -13.70 -15.45
N GLY A 22 8.31 -13.54 -14.15
CA GLY A 22 8.95 -12.36 -13.57
C GLY A 22 8.05 -11.11 -13.47
N LYS A 23 6.80 -11.18 -13.95
CA LYS A 23 5.82 -10.08 -13.89
C LYS A 23 5.11 -10.06 -12.55
N PHE A 24 4.84 -8.85 -12.04
CA PHE A 24 4.03 -8.66 -10.85
C PHE A 24 2.62 -9.19 -11.11
N GLN A 25 2.14 -10.11 -10.27
CA GLN A 25 0.77 -10.61 -10.38
C GLN A 25 -0.15 -9.55 -9.77
N ALA A 26 -0.99 -8.96 -10.61
CA ALA A 26 -2.02 -8.02 -10.17
C ALA A 26 -3.27 -8.85 -9.87
N ASP A 27 -3.60 -9.01 -8.59
CA ASP A 27 -4.68 -9.87 -8.11
C ASP A 27 -6.06 -9.19 -8.24
N TYR A 28 -6.34 -8.58 -9.40
CA TYR A 28 -7.51 -7.71 -9.62
C TYR A 28 -8.52 -8.29 -10.63
N GLY A 29 -8.77 -9.60 -10.61
CA GLY A 29 -9.90 -10.22 -11.34
C GLY A 29 -10.10 -9.77 -12.80
N VAL A 30 -11.36 -9.48 -13.15
CA VAL A 30 -11.83 -9.12 -14.52
C VAL A 30 -11.71 -7.62 -14.82
N GLU A 31 -11.58 -6.76 -13.81
CA GLU A 31 -11.54 -5.31 -14.00
C GLU A 31 -10.12 -4.75 -14.09
N SER A 32 -9.87 -3.95 -15.13
CA SER A 32 -8.60 -3.25 -15.28
C SER A 32 -8.51 -2.04 -14.35
N LYS A 33 -7.39 -1.93 -13.62
CA LYS A 33 -7.11 -0.79 -12.74
C LYS A 33 -7.03 0.49 -13.57
N LYS A 34 -7.83 1.50 -13.21
CA LYS A 34 -7.82 2.82 -13.86
C LYS A 34 -7.10 3.84 -12.98
N LEU A 35 -6.30 4.71 -13.60
CA LEU A 35 -5.63 5.81 -12.90
C LEU A 35 -6.66 6.91 -12.57
N ARG A 36 -6.62 7.41 -11.34
CA ARG A 36 -7.49 8.48 -10.83
C ARG A 36 -6.68 9.44 -9.97
N SER A 37 -7.03 10.74 -10.05
CA SER A 37 -6.47 11.77 -9.17
C SER A 37 -7.35 11.91 -7.92
N ILE A 38 -6.74 12.09 -6.76
CA ILE A 38 -7.41 12.32 -5.49
C ILE A 38 -6.73 13.53 -4.83
N ARG A 39 -7.52 14.41 -4.20
CA ARG A 39 -7.01 15.53 -3.41
C ARG A 39 -7.17 15.22 -1.93
N LEU A 40 -6.10 15.40 -1.18
CA LEU A 40 -6.04 15.19 0.27
C LEU A 40 -5.28 16.36 0.89
N THR A 41 -5.55 16.65 2.16
CA THR A 41 -4.70 17.54 2.94
C THR A 41 -3.38 16.84 3.28
N ASP A 42 -2.33 17.60 3.56
CA ASP A 42 -1.01 17.04 3.93
C ASP A 42 -1.11 16.11 5.14
N THR A 43 -1.95 16.46 6.12
CA THR A 43 -2.21 15.62 7.30
C THR A 43 -2.87 14.30 6.95
N ALA A 44 -3.87 14.31 6.06
CA ALA A 44 -4.52 13.08 5.62
C ALA A 44 -3.55 12.20 4.81
N TRP A 45 -2.68 12.83 4.02
CA TRP A 45 -1.65 12.13 3.26
C TRP A 45 -0.63 11.44 4.14
N ALA A 46 -0.14 12.11 5.20
CA ALA A 46 0.79 11.53 6.17
C ALA A 46 0.17 10.33 6.91
N LYS A 47 -1.06 10.49 7.41
CA LYS A 47 -1.78 9.39 8.09
C LYS A 47 -2.01 8.19 7.19
N LEU A 48 -2.32 8.42 5.92
CA LEU A 48 -2.47 7.33 4.95
C LEU A 48 -1.15 6.57 4.75
N ASP A 49 -0.03 7.27 4.74
CA ASP A 49 1.31 6.68 4.62
C ASP A 49 1.66 5.83 5.84
N GLU A 50 1.41 6.35 7.05
CA GLU A 50 1.57 5.62 8.31
C GLU A 50 0.73 4.34 8.35
N LEU A 51 -0.55 4.44 7.99
CA LEU A 51 -1.47 3.28 7.94
C LEU A 51 -1.00 2.25 6.92
N ALA A 52 -0.56 2.69 5.74
CA ALA A 52 -0.06 1.80 4.71
C ALA A 52 1.23 1.09 5.17
N ALA A 53 2.16 1.81 5.79
CA ALA A 53 3.40 1.26 6.34
C ALA A 53 3.13 0.23 7.45
N ALA A 54 2.22 0.52 8.39
CA ALA A 54 1.84 -0.39 9.47
C ALA A 54 1.27 -1.72 8.97
N ASN A 55 0.61 -1.71 7.80
CA ASN A 55 0.00 -2.90 7.19
C ASN A 55 0.89 -3.53 6.09
N ASN A 56 2.10 -3.01 5.87
CA ASN A 56 2.99 -3.41 4.79
C ASN A 56 2.31 -3.35 3.40
N LEU A 57 1.49 -2.32 3.20
CA LEU A 57 0.78 -2.01 1.97
C LEU A 57 1.30 -0.71 1.36
N THR A 58 1.05 -0.51 0.08
CA THR A 58 1.18 0.81 -0.55
C THR A 58 -0.06 1.66 -0.26
N ARG A 59 0.09 2.99 -0.27
CA ARG A 59 -1.03 3.94 -0.17
C ARG A 59 -2.18 3.62 -1.12
N SER A 60 -1.87 3.21 -2.35
CA SER A 60 -2.90 2.87 -3.34
C SER A 60 -3.64 1.57 -3.04
N GLU A 61 -2.98 0.59 -2.43
CA GLU A 61 -3.63 -0.64 -1.97
C GLU A 61 -4.51 -0.36 -0.75
N MET A 62 -4.03 0.47 0.18
CA MET A 62 -4.82 0.91 1.33
C MET A 62 -6.10 1.63 0.88
N ILE A 63 -6.00 2.58 -0.06
CA ILE A 63 -7.18 3.26 -0.64
C ILE A 63 -8.12 2.26 -1.32
N GLU A 64 -7.59 1.30 -2.08
CA GLU A 64 -8.40 0.30 -2.78
C GLU A 64 -9.18 -0.59 -1.79
N ILE A 65 -8.52 -1.08 -0.74
CA ILE A 65 -9.15 -1.90 0.31
C ILE A 65 -10.24 -1.10 1.00
N PHE A 66 -9.92 0.12 1.43
CA PHE A 66 -10.86 1.05 2.04
C PHE A 66 -12.07 1.31 1.14
N ALA A 67 -11.86 1.58 -0.15
CA ALA A 67 -12.94 1.85 -1.10
C ALA A 67 -13.83 0.62 -1.40
N ARG A 68 -13.29 -0.60 -1.32
CA ARG A 68 -14.03 -1.85 -1.56
C ARG A 68 -14.80 -2.33 -0.34
N GLN A 69 -14.21 -2.22 0.84
CA GLN A 69 -14.83 -2.65 2.09
C GLN A 69 -15.81 -1.61 2.63
N GLY A 70 -15.64 -0.34 2.24
CA GLY A 70 -16.40 0.77 2.79
C GLY A 70 -16.03 1.03 4.26
N PHE A 71 -16.76 1.95 4.89
CA PHE A 71 -16.82 1.95 6.34
C PHE A 71 -17.70 0.75 6.73
N ALA A 72 -17.12 -0.31 7.26
CA ALA A 72 -17.94 -1.22 8.06
C ALA A 72 -18.43 -0.39 9.25
N ASP A 73 -19.68 0.05 9.19
CA ASP A 73 -20.40 0.48 10.38
C ASP A 73 -20.49 -0.77 11.26
N ASP A 74 -19.50 -0.97 12.13
CA ASP A 74 -19.63 -1.86 13.28
C ASP A 74 -20.57 -1.14 14.26
N GLN A 75 -21.85 -1.12 13.89
CA GLN A 75 -22.92 -0.96 14.85
C GLN A 75 -22.80 -2.14 15.80
N MET A 76 -22.39 -1.83 17.03
CA MET A 76 -22.78 -2.63 18.17
C MET A 76 -24.31 -2.84 18.12
N SER A 77 -24.74 -4.00 17.66
CA SER A 77 -25.98 -4.64 18.07
C SER A 77 -25.54 -5.97 18.67
N GLY A 78 -25.48 -6.16 19.98
CA GLY A 78 -26.56 -5.88 20.91
C GLY A 78 -27.48 -7.09 20.95
N GLU A 79 -26.99 -8.20 21.53
CA GLU A 79 -27.77 -9.19 22.29
C GLU A 79 -26.83 -9.98 23.21
#